data_AF-A0A9E4GIY6-F1
#
_entry.id   AF-A0A9E4GIY6-F1
#
_cell.length_a   1.000
_cell.length_b   1.000
_cell.length_c   1.000
_cell.angle_alpha   90.00
_cell.angle_beta   90.00
_cell.angle_gamma   90.00
#
_symmetry.space_group_name_H-M   'P 1'
#
loop_
_entity.id
_entity.type
_entity.pdbx_description
1 polymer ?
#
loop_
_entity_poly.entity_id
_entity_poly.type
_entity_poly.pdbx_seq_one_letter_code
_entity_poly.pdbx_strand_id
1 'polypeptide(L)'
;MSPPYRAENIGSLLRPAYLHQARQDWQQGQLSLPDFKRVEDRAVNEAIALQEAVGLEIVTDGEMRRLVFTGSLTEAIEGIEPVPGPRWQWHGATPEDDMSFQLPVCV
;
A
#
# COMPACT_ATOMS: atom_id res chain seq x y z
N MET A 1 4.93 18.70 -29.03
CA MET A 1 5.55 19.69 -28.12
C MET A 1 5.67 19.01 -26.77
N SER A 2 6.85 18.97 -26.15
CA SER A 2 6.96 18.50 -24.77
C SER A 2 6.32 19.53 -23.83
N PRO A 3 5.51 19.11 -22.83
CA PRO A 3 4.93 20.03 -21.87
C PRO A 3 6.05 20.74 -21.09
N PRO A 4 5.86 22.02 -20.71
CA PRO A 4 6.89 22.80 -20.02
C PRO A 4 7.21 22.26 -18.61
N TYR A 5 6.33 21.43 -18.05
CA TYR A 5 6.50 20.76 -16.76
C TYR A 5 6.03 19.31 -16.87
N ARG A 6 6.71 18.44 -16.13
CA ARG A 6 6.40 17.01 -16.03
C ARG A 6 6.07 16.69 -14.57
N ALA A 7 4.91 16.11 -14.34
CA ALA A 7 4.50 15.59 -13.04
C ALA A 7 4.40 14.08 -13.13
N GLU A 8 4.94 13.38 -12.14
CA GLU A 8 4.93 11.92 -12.05
C GLU A 8 4.56 11.49 -10.63
N ASN A 9 3.98 10.30 -10.50
CA ASN A 9 3.84 9.65 -9.21
C ASN A 9 5.13 8.89 -8.87
N ILE A 10 5.61 9.02 -7.63
CA ILE A 10 6.88 8.40 -7.20
C ILE A 10 6.72 6.99 -6.60
N GLY A 11 5.50 6.53 -6.33
CA GLY A 11 5.24 5.22 -5.73
C GLY A 11 3.79 5.06 -5.31
N SER A 12 3.55 5.22 -4.00
CA SER A 12 2.27 4.93 -3.36
C SER A 12 1.06 5.65 -3.96
N LEU A 13 -0.04 4.90 -4.07
CA LEU A 13 -1.39 5.40 -4.30
C LEU A 13 -2.32 4.92 -3.17
N LEU A 14 -3.48 5.58 -3.04
CA LEU A 14 -4.46 5.18 -2.03
C LEU A 14 -4.99 3.77 -2.34
N ARG A 15 -4.86 2.87 -1.36
CA ARG A 15 -5.36 1.50 -1.48
C ARG A 15 -6.89 1.49 -1.44
N PRO A 16 -7.55 0.70 -2.31
CA PRO A 16 -9.00 0.59 -2.29
C PRO A 16 -9.49 -0.17 -1.05
N ALA A 17 -10.69 0.15 -0.58
CA ALA A 17 -11.28 -0.47 0.62
C ALA A 17 -11.34 -2.01 0.54
N TYR A 18 -11.60 -2.57 -0.65
CA TYR A 18 -11.64 -4.02 -0.84
C TYR A 18 -10.29 -4.70 -0.59
N LEU A 19 -9.16 -4.01 -0.84
CA LEU A 19 -7.83 -4.55 -0.61
C LEU A 19 -7.50 -4.60 0.88
N HIS A 20 -7.98 -3.59 1.63
CA HIS A 20 -7.90 -3.60 3.10
C HIS A 20 -8.71 -4.78 3.68
N GLN A 21 -9.94 -4.98 3.20
CA GLN A 21 -10.77 -6.10 3.63
C GLN A 21 -10.12 -7.45 3.30
N ALA A 22 -9.66 -7.64 2.06
CA ALA A 22 -9.01 -8.90 1.66
C ALA A 22 -7.77 -9.23 2.50
N ARG A 23 -7.00 -8.21 2.91
CA ARG A 23 -5.86 -8.41 3.82
C ARG A 23 -6.31 -8.87 5.21
N GLN A 24 -7.39 -8.30 5.74
CA GLN A 24 -7.97 -8.73 7.02
C GLN A 24 -8.49 -10.18 6.92
N ASP A 25 -9.22 -10.50 5.86
CA ASP A 25 -9.77 -11.85 5.65
C ASP A 25 -8.66 -12.89 5.53
N TRP A 26 -7.57 -12.57 4.82
CA TRP A 26 -6.39 -13.44 4.73
C TRP A 26 -5.72 -13.65 6.09
N GLN A 27 -5.52 -12.58 6.86
CA GLN A 27 -4.95 -12.65 8.21
C GLN A 27 -5.81 -13.46 9.19
N GLN A 28 -7.13 -13.48 8.97
CA GLN A 28 -8.09 -14.27 9.76
C GLN A 28 -8.25 -15.71 9.23
N GLY A 29 -7.54 -16.10 8.16
CA GLY A 29 -7.65 -17.42 7.54
C GLY A 29 -8.94 -17.65 6.75
N GLN A 30 -9.70 -16.59 6.45
CA GLN A 30 -10.95 -16.63 5.70
C GLN A 30 -10.74 -16.51 4.19
N LEU A 31 -9.57 -16.03 3.77
CA LEU A 31 -9.14 -15.94 2.37
C LEU A 31 -7.83 -16.69 2.19
N SER A 32 -7.73 -17.55 1.17
CA SER A 32 -6.48 -18.25 0.88
C SER A 32 -5.40 -17.29 0.39
N LEU A 33 -4.13 -17.61 0.60
CA LEU A 33 -3.03 -16.78 0.10
C LEU A 33 -3.08 -16.57 -1.44
N PRO A 34 -3.34 -17.60 -2.27
CA PRO A 34 -3.52 -17.39 -3.70
C PRO A 34 -4.67 -16.44 -4.04
N ASP A 35 -5.79 -16.52 -3.32
CA ASP A 35 -6.94 -15.65 -3.56
C ASP A 35 -6.66 -14.21 -3.15
N PHE A 36 -5.97 -14.02 -2.02
CA PHE A 36 -5.48 -12.73 -1.59
C PHE A 36 -4.53 -12.11 -2.63
N LYS A 37 -3.59 -12.88 -3.16
CA LYS A 37 -2.67 -12.42 -4.22
C LYS A 37 -3.42 -11.95 -5.48
N ARG A 38 -4.49 -12.64 -5.87
CA ARG A 38 -5.35 -12.21 -6.99
C ARG A 38 -6.02 -10.85 -6.72
N VAL A 39 -6.40 -10.58 -5.47
CA VAL A 39 -6.95 -9.26 -5.08
C VAL A 39 -5.86 -8.18 -5.13
N GLU A 40 -4.64 -8.47 -4.68
CA GLU A 40 -3.52 -7.53 -4.79
C GLU A 40 -3.18 -7.23 -6.26
N ASP A 41 -3.17 -8.24 -7.13
CA ASP A 41 -2.91 -8.08 -8.57
C ASP A 41 -3.96 -7.23 -9.25
N ARG A 42 -5.23 -7.42 -8.88
CA ARG A 42 -6.32 -6.56 -9.34
C ARG A 42 -6.09 -5.10 -8.95
N ALA A 43 -5.71 -4.84 -7.71
CA ALA A 43 -5.47 -3.48 -7.24
C ALA A 43 -4.30 -2.80 -7.97
N VAL A 44 -3.24 -3.55 -8.29
CA VAL A 44 -2.13 -3.05 -9.12
C VAL A 44 -2.61 -2.69 -10.53
N ASN A 45 -3.41 -3.55 -11.16
CA ASN A 45 -3.95 -3.26 -12.49
C ASN A 45 -4.83 -2.02 -12.49
N GLU A 46 -5.68 -1.84 -11.47
CA GLU A 46 -6.50 -0.63 -11.31
C GLU A 46 -5.64 0.63 -11.08
N ALA A 47 -4.56 0.52 -10.30
CA ALA A 47 -3.61 1.62 -10.06
C ALA A 47 -2.87 2.05 -11.34
N ILE A 48 -2.45 1.10 -12.16
CA ILE A 48 -1.83 1.35 -13.47
C ILE A 48 -2.84 2.03 -14.38
N ALA A 49 -4.05 1.47 -14.52
CA ALA A 49 -5.09 2.01 -15.38
C ALA A 49 -5.48 3.45 -15.01
N LEU A 50 -5.52 3.78 -13.71
CA LEU A 50 -5.76 5.14 -13.23
C LEU A 50 -4.69 6.13 -13.72
N GLN A 51 -3.42 5.74 -13.64
CA GLN A 51 -2.30 6.59 -14.06
C GLN A 51 -2.27 6.76 -15.59
N GLU A 52 -2.54 5.69 -16.33
CA GLU A 52 -2.67 5.74 -17.80
C GLU A 52 -3.83 6.65 -18.22
N ALA A 53 -4.98 6.57 -17.55
CA ALA A 53 -6.17 7.35 -17.86
C ALA A 53 -5.97 8.87 -17.69
N VAL A 54 -5.05 9.29 -16.81
CA VAL A 54 -4.69 10.70 -16.63
C VAL A 54 -3.47 11.12 -17.47
N GLY A 55 -2.94 10.22 -18.30
CA GLY A 55 -1.90 10.50 -19.28
C GLY A 55 -0.47 10.49 -18.70
N LEU A 56 -0.22 9.79 -17.59
CA LEU A 56 1.16 9.59 -17.12
C LEU A 56 1.93 8.67 -18.06
N GLU A 57 3.14 9.08 -18.44
CA GLU A 57 4.03 8.28 -19.29
C GLU A 57 4.82 7.25 -18.48
N ILE A 58 5.10 7.54 -17.21
CA ILE A 58 5.74 6.60 -16.28
C ILE A 58 4.75 6.28 -15.17
N VAL A 59 4.49 5.00 -14.97
CA VAL A 59 3.53 4.52 -13.97
C VAL A 59 4.23 3.72 -12.88
N THR A 60 3.62 3.67 -11.70
CA THR A 60 4.01 2.81 -10.58
C THR A 60 2.95 1.74 -10.34
N ASP A 61 3.25 0.71 -9.55
CA ASP A 61 2.27 -0.28 -9.10
C ASP A 61 1.37 0.23 -7.94
N GLY A 62 1.52 1.50 -7.56
CA GLY A 62 0.82 2.12 -6.43
C GLY A 62 1.21 1.56 -5.05
N GLU A 63 2.25 0.71 -4.96
CA GLU A 63 2.63 -0.01 -3.74
C GLU A 63 1.49 -0.86 -3.13
N MET A 64 0.58 -1.36 -3.98
CA MET A 64 -0.63 -2.07 -3.54
C MET A 64 -0.32 -3.37 -2.78
N ARG A 65 0.78 -4.04 -3.14
CA ARG A 65 1.24 -5.29 -2.51
C ARG A 65 2.06 -5.08 -1.23
N ARG A 66 2.46 -3.85 -0.92
CA ARG A 66 3.35 -3.54 0.20
C ARG A 66 2.55 -3.14 1.43
N LEU A 67 3.08 -3.47 2.61
CA LEU A 67 2.58 -2.92 3.87
C LEU A 67 3.17 -1.52 4.13
N VAL A 68 4.49 -1.41 4.00
CA VAL A 68 5.28 -0.16 4.10
C VAL A 68 6.31 -0.12 2.97
N PHE A 69 6.74 1.08 2.55
CA PHE A 69 7.59 1.23 1.36
C PHE A 69 8.97 0.54 1.49
N THR A 70 9.48 0.38 2.72
CA THR A 70 10.71 -0.33 3.04
C THR A 70 10.54 -1.84 3.23
N GLY A 71 9.31 -2.35 3.28
CA GLY A 71 9.01 -3.70 3.75
C GLY A 71 9.69 -4.79 2.92
N SER A 72 9.72 -4.64 1.60
CA SER A 72 10.37 -5.63 0.73
C SER A 72 11.89 -5.72 0.91
N LEU A 73 12.55 -4.67 1.45
CA LEU A 73 13.97 -4.75 1.80
C LEU A 73 14.16 -5.57 3.06
N THR A 74 13.38 -5.29 4.11
CA THR A 74 13.52 -5.93 5.41
C THR A 74 13.05 -7.38 5.39
N GLU A 75 12.00 -7.69 4.63
CA GLU A 75 11.51 -9.07 4.41
C GLU A 75 12.52 -9.95 3.65
N ALA A 76 13.45 -9.35 2.90
CA ALA A 76 14.44 -10.08 2.11
C ALA A 76 15.75 -10.37 2.87
N ILE A 77 15.95 -9.80 4.07
CA ILE A 77 17.18 -9.94 4.84
C ILE A 77 16.98 -10.99 5.94
N GLU A 78 17.78 -12.05 5.89
CA GLU A 78 17.79 -13.06 6.96
C GLU A 78 18.24 -12.45 8.29
N GLY A 79 17.52 -12.79 9.37
CA GLY A 79 17.78 -12.30 10.71
C GLY A 79 17.10 -10.96 11.05
N ILE A 80 16.39 -10.35 10.09
CA ILE A 80 15.50 -9.21 10.36
C ILE A 80 14.07 -9.71 10.51
N GLU A 81 13.40 -9.28 11.59
CA GLU A 81 11.99 -9.62 11.83
C GLU A 81 11.14 -8.40 12.15
N PRO A 82 9.85 -8.41 11.79
CA PRO A 82 8.93 -7.34 12.16
C PRO A 82 8.59 -7.44 13.65
N VAL A 83 8.85 -6.36 14.40
CA VAL A 83 8.43 -6.19 15.79
C VAL A 83 7.41 -5.05 15.89
N PRO A 84 6.54 -5.05 16.92
CA PRO A 84 5.60 -3.94 17.13
C PRO A 84 6.34 -2.61 17.26
N GLY A 85 6.06 -1.67 16.36
CA GLY A 85 6.63 -0.33 16.40
C GLY A 85 5.92 0.60 17.39
N PRO A 86 6.31 1.89 17.45
CA PRO A 86 5.60 2.89 18.23
C PRO A 86 4.17 3.06 17.72
N ARG A 87 3.26 3.40 18.63
CA ARG A 87 1.88 3.73 18.31
C ARG A 87 1.81 5.17 17.82
N TRP A 88 1.29 5.36 16.61
CA TRP A 88 1.07 6.67 16.03
C TRP A 88 -0.36 7.13 16.31
N GLN A 89 -0.52 8.43 16.53
CA GLN A 89 -1.80 9.10 16.59
C GLN A 89 -1.85 10.16 15.49
N TRP A 90 -2.88 10.07 14.68
CA TRP A 90 -3.24 11.08 13.70
C TRP A 90 -4.45 11.84 14.22
N HIS A 91 -4.31 13.15 14.32
CA HIS A 91 -5.42 14.03 14.69
C HIS A 91 -6.06 14.57 13.42
N GLY A 92 -7.35 14.25 13.24
CA GLY A 92 -8.11 14.68 12.08
C GLY A 92 -8.64 16.10 12.22
N ALA A 93 -9.53 16.49 11.30
CA ALA A 93 -10.21 17.79 11.38
C ALA A 93 -11.21 17.82 12.56
N THR A 94 -11.76 16.66 12.92
CA THR A 94 -12.66 16.45 14.05
C THR A 94 -12.18 15.27 14.91
N PRO A 95 -12.58 15.18 16.20
CA PRO A 95 -12.23 14.04 17.05
C PRO A 95 -12.70 12.68 16.50
N GLU A 96 -13.76 12.66 15.70
CA GLU A 96 -14.26 11.45 15.04
C GLU A 96 -13.33 10.95 13.92
N ASP A 97 -12.49 11.84 13.36
CA ASP A 97 -11.51 11.53 12.32
C ASP A 97 -10.15 11.08 12.91
N ASP A 98 -10.03 11.03 14.24
CA ASP A 98 -8.78 10.62 14.89
C ASP A 98 -8.51 9.14 14.64
N MET A 99 -7.28 8.86 14.20
CA MET A 99 -6.84 7.51 13.88
C MET A 99 -5.65 7.14 14.76
N SER A 100 -5.66 5.90 15.25
CA SER A 100 -4.49 5.33 15.91
C SER A 100 -4.07 4.05 15.23
N PHE A 101 -2.80 3.98 14.86
CA PHE A 101 -2.23 2.85 14.15
C PHE A 101 -0.85 2.51 14.71
N GLN A 102 -0.52 1.23 14.69
CA GLN A 102 0.78 0.72 15.08
C GLN A 102 1.34 -0.04 13.88
N LEU A 103 2.38 0.51 13.27
CA LEU A 103 3.07 -0.14 12.17
C LEU A 103 4.22 -0.97 12.73
N PRO A 104 4.49 -2.16 12.17
CA PRO A 104 5.69 -2.90 12.55
C PRO A 104 6.93 -2.11 12.14
N VAL A 105 7.95 -2.14 12.99
CA VAL A 105 9.32 -1.76 12.63
C VAL A 105 10.13 -3.05 12.46
N CYS A 106 11.24 -2.97 11.77
CA CYS A 106 12.12 -4.12 11.57
C CYS A 106 13.39 -3.89 12.39
N VAL A 107 13.81 -4.92 13.13
CA VAL A 107 15.02 -4.94 13.97
C VAL A 107 15.89 -6.13 13.64
#